data_AF-A0A0W4ZT54-F1
#
_entry.id   AF-A0A0W4ZT54-F1
#
_cell.length_a   1.000
_cell.length_b   1.000
_cell.length_c   1.000
_cell.angle_alpha   90.00
_cell.angle_beta   90.00
_cell.angle_gamma   90.00
#
_symmetry.space_group_name_H-M   'P 1'
#
loop_
_entity.id
_entity.type
_entity.pdbx_description
1 polymer ?
#
loop_
_entity_poly.entity_id
_entity_poly.type
_entity_poly.pdbx_seq_one_letter_code
_entity_poly.pdbx_strand_id
1 'polypeptide(L)'
;MDFCTIFQETNDISTKIQKCVQELLSYLKTYPLLQELNNLDALETLVLEDESRLKIIFTKMNTLITMLEQLRPISNELCDLYKHIDQLEERVEKLKKDTKQTEKALKKAKSMLDEEEQSIHEGKPRPLWKYSTIASHLPSK
;
A
#
# COMPACT_ATOMS: atom_id res chain seq x y z
N MET A 1 47.65 -26.65 -83.05
CA MET A 1 47.11 -25.50 -82.30
C MET A 1 48.29 -24.65 -81.91
N ASP A 2 48.18 -23.33 -82.10
CA ASP A 2 49.27 -22.40 -81.88
C ASP A 2 49.30 -21.98 -80.39
N PHE A 3 50.48 -21.74 -79.83
CA PHE A 3 50.61 -21.45 -78.38
C PHE A 3 49.86 -20.16 -77.99
N CYS A 4 49.81 -19.18 -78.90
CA CYS A 4 49.03 -17.96 -78.74
C CYS A 4 47.52 -18.21 -78.59
N THR A 5 46.97 -19.20 -79.29
CA THR A 5 45.54 -19.53 -79.22
C THR A 5 45.18 -20.13 -77.87
N ILE A 6 46.01 -21.04 -77.36
CA ILE A 6 45.84 -21.64 -76.02
C ILE A 6 45.95 -20.59 -74.93
N PHE A 7 46.90 -19.66 -75.05
CA PHE A 7 47.08 -18.58 -74.08
C PHE A 7 45.87 -17.63 -74.04
N GLN A 8 45.32 -17.26 -75.20
CA GLN A 8 44.11 -16.44 -75.29
C GLN A 8 42.88 -17.15 -74.72
N GLU A 9 42.68 -18.43 -75.03
CA GLU A 9 41.59 -19.24 -74.47
C GLU A 9 41.68 -19.36 -72.95
N THR A 10 42.88 -19.58 -72.42
CA THR A 10 43.10 -19.66 -70.96
C THR A 10 42.78 -18.33 -70.28
N ASN A 11 43.17 -17.21 -70.89
CA ASN A 11 42.90 -15.88 -70.34
C ASN A 11 41.40 -15.53 -70.39
N ASP A 12 40.70 -15.97 -71.45
CA ASP A 12 39.26 -15.79 -71.61
C ASP A 12 38.44 -16.67 -70.62
N ILE A 13 38.92 -17.88 -70.33
CA ILE A 13 38.37 -18.72 -69.26
C ILE A 13 38.60 -18.07 -67.89
N SER A 14 39.81 -17.55 -67.65
CA SER A 14 40.15 -16.88 -66.38
C SER A 14 39.24 -15.68 -66.12
N THR A 15 39.02 -14.81 -67.12
CA THR A 15 38.13 -13.66 -66.99
C THR A 15 36.67 -14.08 -66.78
N LYS A 16 36.20 -15.14 -67.45
CA LYS A 16 34.85 -15.71 -67.22
C LYS A 16 34.68 -16.24 -65.79
N ILE A 17 35.68 -16.95 -65.25
CA ILE A 17 35.67 -17.42 -63.86
C ILE A 17 35.64 -16.23 -62.90
N GLN A 18 36.48 -15.22 -63.14
CA GLN A 18 36.54 -14.02 -62.30
C GLN A 18 35.19 -13.29 -62.27
N LYS A 19 34.52 -13.19 -63.41
CA LYS A 19 33.19 -12.59 -63.53
C LYS A 19 32.13 -13.41 -62.77
N CYS A 20 32.16 -14.73 -62.90
CA CYS A 20 31.25 -15.63 -62.19
C CYS A 20 31.42 -15.54 -60.67
N VAL A 21 32.66 -15.46 -60.18
CA VAL A 21 32.97 -15.26 -58.75
C VAL A 21 32.43 -13.91 -58.25
N GLN A 22 32.55 -12.84 -59.04
CA GLN A 22 32.00 -11.53 -58.67
C GLN A 22 30.48 -11.53 -58.63
N GLU A 23 29.82 -12.20 -59.56
CA GLU A 23 28.35 -12.35 -59.58
C GLU A 23 27.86 -13.16 -58.38
N LEU A 24 28.54 -14.25 -58.02
CA LEU A 24 28.20 -15.02 -56.82
C LEU A 24 28.38 -14.21 -55.53
N LEU A 25 29.45 -13.43 -55.43
CA LEU A 25 29.69 -12.54 -54.28
C LEU A 25 28.66 -11.41 -54.19
N SER A 26 28.21 -10.86 -55.32
CA SER A 26 27.16 -9.84 -55.32
C SER A 26 25.83 -10.47 -54.89
N TYR A 27 25.50 -11.65 -55.40
CA TYR A 27 24.29 -12.40 -55.05
C TYR A 27 24.25 -12.78 -53.57
N LEU A 28 25.39 -13.15 -52.98
CA LEU A 28 25.51 -13.43 -51.55
C LEU A 28 25.24 -12.18 -50.69
N LYS A 29 25.66 -11.00 -51.15
CA LYS A 29 25.45 -9.72 -50.44
C LYS A 29 24.03 -9.19 -50.58
N THR A 30 23.37 -9.42 -51.70
CA THR A 30 21.96 -9.05 -51.93
C THR A 30 20.99 -10.16 -51.55
N TYR A 31 21.48 -11.26 -50.95
CA TYR A 31 20.66 -12.41 -50.63
C TYR A 31 19.66 -12.06 -49.51
N PRO A 32 18.34 -12.06 -49.78
CA PRO A 32 17.33 -11.63 -48.79
C PRO A 32 17.38 -12.45 -47.50
N LEU A 33 17.74 -13.73 -47.60
CA LEU A 33 17.90 -14.66 -46.47
C LEU A 33 18.97 -14.22 -45.47
N LEU A 34 20.08 -13.61 -45.92
CA LEU A 34 21.12 -13.12 -45.01
C LEU A 34 20.59 -11.92 -44.20
N GLN A 35 19.80 -11.07 -44.83
CA GLN A 35 19.15 -9.94 -44.16
C GLN A 35 18.08 -10.43 -43.17
N GLU A 36 17.28 -11.43 -43.53
CA GLU A 36 16.33 -12.05 -42.61
C GLU A 36 17.01 -12.71 -41.41
N LEU A 37 18.15 -13.38 -41.61
CA LEU A 37 18.92 -13.99 -40.52
C LEU A 37 19.39 -12.92 -39.51
N ASN A 38 19.95 -11.81 -39.99
CA ASN A 38 20.37 -10.71 -39.13
C ASN A 38 19.19 -10.06 -38.39
N ASN A 39 18.03 -9.97 -39.03
CA ASN A 39 16.81 -9.48 -38.37
C ASN A 39 16.35 -10.44 -37.27
N LEU A 40 16.50 -11.74 -37.48
CA LEU A 40 16.17 -12.77 -36.50
C LEU A 40 17.08 -12.69 -35.27
N ASP A 41 18.39 -12.52 -35.46
CA ASP A 41 19.36 -12.34 -34.36
C ASP A 41 19.05 -11.07 -33.54
N ALA A 42 18.68 -9.98 -34.22
CA ALA A 42 18.25 -8.75 -33.56
C ALA A 42 16.96 -8.95 -32.76
N LEU A 43 16.00 -9.71 -33.31
CA LEU A 43 14.76 -10.05 -32.64
C LEU A 43 15.00 -10.93 -31.41
N GLU A 44 15.87 -11.94 -31.51
CA GLU A 44 16.25 -12.80 -30.40
C GLU A 44 16.86 -11.99 -29.25
N THR A 45 17.76 -11.06 -29.58
CA THR A 45 18.36 -10.15 -28.59
C THR A 45 17.30 -9.32 -27.86
N LEU A 46 16.34 -8.75 -28.59
CA LEU A 46 15.24 -7.98 -28.00
C LEU A 46 14.35 -8.82 -27.09
N VAL A 47 14.04 -10.06 -27.49
CA VAL A 47 13.23 -10.99 -26.69
C VAL A 47 13.94 -11.32 -25.37
N LEU A 48 15.26 -11.55 -25.39
CA LEU A 48 16.04 -11.82 -24.18
C LEU A 48 16.09 -10.60 -23.24
N GLU A 49 16.20 -9.39 -23.79
CA GLU A 49 16.11 -8.16 -23.00
C GLU A 49 14.73 -8.00 -22.34
N ASP A 50 13.65 -8.23 -23.09
CA ASP A 50 12.29 -8.16 -22.54
C ASP A 50 12.02 -9.25 -21.50
N GLU A 51 12.53 -10.47 -21.68
CA GLU A 51 12.46 -11.52 -20.68
C GLU A 51 13.15 -11.10 -19.37
N SER A 52 14.35 -10.51 -19.48
CA SER A 52 15.09 -9.98 -18.32
C SER A 52 14.30 -8.88 -17.61
N ARG A 53 13.71 -7.94 -18.36
CA ARG A 53 12.86 -6.87 -17.82
C ARG A 53 11.63 -7.45 -17.11
N LEU A 54 10.98 -8.46 -17.68
CA LEU A 54 9.82 -9.12 -17.06
C LEU A 54 10.20 -9.81 -15.75
N LYS A 55 11.35 -10.49 -15.66
CA LYS A 55 11.84 -11.09 -14.41
C LYS A 55 12.04 -10.05 -13.31
N ILE A 56 12.59 -8.89 -13.66
CA ILE A 56 12.77 -7.78 -12.71
C ILE A 56 11.42 -7.25 -12.24
N ILE A 57 10.47 -7.04 -13.16
CA ILE A 57 9.12 -6.57 -12.82
C ILE A 57 8.42 -7.56 -11.90
N PHE A 58 8.48 -8.86 -12.20
CA PHE A 58 7.90 -9.91 -11.38
C PHE A 58 8.48 -9.92 -9.97
N THR A 59 9.80 -9.77 -9.84
CA THR A 59 10.48 -9.67 -8.54
C THR A 59 9.99 -8.45 -7.75
N LYS A 60 9.86 -7.28 -8.40
CA LYS A 60 9.32 -6.08 -7.76
C LYS A 60 7.86 -6.26 -7.31
N MET A 61 7.03 -6.90 -8.15
CA MET A 61 5.64 -7.20 -7.80
C MET A 61 5.54 -8.12 -6.59
N ASN A 62 6.34 -9.19 -6.52
CA ASN A 62 6.36 -10.09 -5.36
C ASN A 62 6.76 -9.38 -4.07
N THR A 63 7.75 -8.50 -4.13
CA THR A 63 8.14 -7.67 -2.98
C THR A 63 6.99 -6.79 -2.52
N LEU A 64 6.27 -6.14 -3.46
CA LEU A 64 5.11 -5.32 -3.13
C LEU A 64 3.97 -6.13 -2.51
N ILE A 65 3.66 -7.31 -3.06
CA ILE A 65 2.65 -8.21 -2.51
C ILE A 65 2.99 -8.60 -1.07
N THR A 66 4.25 -8.99 -0.82
CA THR A 66 4.73 -9.36 0.52
C THR A 66 4.58 -8.19 1.51
N MET A 67 4.94 -6.96 1.09
CA MET A 67 4.77 -5.77 1.93
C MET A 67 3.29 -5.49 2.24
N LEU A 68 2.38 -5.69 1.27
CA LEU A 68 0.94 -5.53 1.47
C LEU A 68 0.38 -6.57 2.44
N GLU A 69 0.85 -7.81 2.37
CA GLU A 69 0.45 -8.87 3.31
C GLU A 69 0.90 -8.55 4.74
N GLN A 70 2.09 -7.95 4.91
CA GLN A 70 2.59 -7.50 6.21
C GLN A 70 1.81 -6.31 6.79
N LEU A 71 1.17 -5.49 5.95
CA LEU A 71 0.31 -4.38 6.39
C LEU A 71 -1.05 -4.85 6.93
N ARG A 72 -1.53 -6.02 6.49
CA ARG A 72 -2.82 -6.58 6.92
C ARG A 72 -2.96 -6.72 8.45
N PRO A 73 -2.01 -7.33 9.20
CA PRO A 73 -2.12 -7.42 10.66
C PRO A 73 -2.14 -6.05 11.34
N ILE A 74 -1.33 -5.10 10.88
CA ILE A 74 -1.29 -3.73 11.41
C ILE A 74 -2.66 -3.04 11.23
N SER A 75 -3.28 -3.21 10.06
CA SER A 75 -4.62 -2.68 9.80
C SER A 75 -5.68 -3.29 10.72
N ASN A 76 -5.57 -4.57 11.05
CA ASN A 76 -6.51 -5.24 11.95
C ASN A 76 -6.35 -4.74 13.39
N GLU A 77 -5.10 -4.63 13.87
CA GLU A 77 -4.81 -4.06 15.20
C GLU A 77 -5.34 -2.63 15.33
N LEU A 78 -5.15 -1.80 14.29
CA LEU A 78 -5.66 -0.44 14.29
C LEU A 78 -7.20 -0.42 14.36
N CYS A 79 -7.87 -1.31 13.63
CA CYS A 79 -9.33 -1.42 13.67
C CYS A 79 -9.85 -1.78 15.07
N ASP A 80 -9.16 -2.69 15.76
CA ASP A 80 -9.52 -3.07 17.13
C ASP A 80 -9.23 -1.96 18.14
N LEU A 81 -8.13 -1.21 17.97
CA LEU A 81 -7.86 -0.01 18.77
C LEU A 81 -8.96 1.04 18.62
N TYR A 82 -9.47 1.28 17.41
CA TYR A 82 -10.60 2.20 17.20
C TYR A 82 -11.85 1.76 17.97
N LYS A 83 -12.21 0.46 17.94
CA LYS A 83 -13.34 -0.06 18.73
C LYS A 83 -13.15 0.17 20.23
N HIS A 84 -11.92 0.02 20.73
CA HIS A 84 -11.63 0.29 22.15
C HIS A 84 -11.76 1.79 22.49
N ILE A 85 -11.35 2.67 21.57
CA ILE A 85 -11.52 4.12 21.75
C ILE A 85 -13.01 4.46 21.84
N ASP A 86 -13.85 3.96 20.93
CA ASP A 86 -15.29 4.21 20.95
C ASP A 86 -15.92 3.78 22.28
N GLN A 87 -15.55 2.60 22.79
CA GLN A 87 -16.01 2.11 24.10
C GLN A 87 -15.54 2.99 25.27
N LEU A 88 -14.33 3.55 25.19
CA LEU A 88 -13.81 4.47 26.21
C LEU A 88 -14.56 5.80 26.17
N GLU A 89 -14.86 6.33 24.98
CA GLU A 89 -15.64 7.55 24.82
C GLU A 89 -17.03 7.42 25.45
N GLU A 90 -17.73 6.30 25.21
CA GLU A 90 -19.02 6.03 25.86
C GLU A 90 -18.92 6.04 27.39
N ARG A 91 -17.87 5.41 27.94
CA ARG A 91 -17.64 5.38 29.40
C ARG A 91 -17.34 6.77 29.95
N VAL A 92 -16.55 7.57 29.23
CA VAL A 92 -16.22 8.94 29.63
C VAL A 92 -17.48 9.81 29.65
N GLU A 93 -18.34 9.70 28.64
CA GLU A 93 -19.59 10.47 28.62
C GLU A 93 -20.55 10.04 29.74
N LYS A 94 -20.60 8.73 30.07
CA LYS A 94 -21.34 8.26 31.25
C LYS A 94 -20.78 8.86 32.55
N LEU A 95 -19.47 8.80 32.76
CA LEU A 95 -18.82 9.35 33.95
C LEU A 95 -19.05 10.86 34.07
N LYS A 96 -19.00 11.59 32.96
CA LYS A 96 -19.28 13.04 32.93
C LYS A 96 -20.71 13.36 33.36
N LYS A 97 -21.68 12.52 32.98
CA LYS A 97 -23.07 12.64 33.44
C LYS A 97 -23.20 12.36 34.94
N ASP A 98 -22.57 11.29 35.41
CA ASP A 98 -22.61 10.88 36.82
C ASP A 98 -21.93 11.92 37.72
N THR A 99 -20.81 12.50 37.29
CA THR A 99 -20.13 13.62 37.97
C THR A 99 -21.05 14.83 38.08
N LYS A 100 -21.70 15.26 36.99
CA LYS A 100 -22.65 16.39 37.03
C LYS A 100 -23.83 16.14 37.97
N GLN A 101 -24.33 14.91 38.05
CA GLN A 101 -25.40 14.55 38.96
C GLN A 101 -24.93 14.63 40.41
N THR A 102 -23.73 14.11 40.69
CA THR A 102 -23.10 14.15 42.01
C THR A 102 -22.83 15.58 42.47
N GLU A 103 -22.31 16.43 41.59
CA GLU A 103 -22.11 17.87 41.86
C GLU A 103 -23.41 18.58 42.25
N LYS A 104 -24.52 18.28 41.54
CA LYS A 104 -25.84 18.83 41.88
C LYS A 104 -26.31 18.38 43.26
N ALA A 105 -26.14 17.09 43.58
CA ALA A 105 -26.49 16.53 44.88
C ALA A 105 -25.65 17.17 46.00
N LEU A 106 -24.34 17.31 45.79
CA LEU A 106 -23.42 17.96 46.72
C LEU A 106 -23.82 19.42 46.97
N LYS A 107 -24.12 20.18 45.90
CA LYS A 107 -24.54 21.58 46.01
C LYS A 107 -25.84 21.71 46.82
N LYS A 108 -26.79 20.80 46.62
CA LYS A 108 -28.04 20.76 47.39
C LYS A 108 -27.80 20.43 48.86
N ALA A 109 -26.98 19.41 49.14
CA ALA A 109 -26.63 19.02 50.50
C ALA A 109 -25.91 20.15 51.24
N LYS A 110 -24.98 20.85 50.57
CA LYS A 110 -24.31 22.03 51.13
C LYS A 110 -25.29 23.15 51.46
N SER A 111 -26.20 23.49 50.53
CA SER A 111 -27.23 24.50 50.79
C SER A 111 -28.12 24.15 51.98
N MET A 112 -28.49 22.86 52.12
CA MET A 112 -29.28 22.38 53.27
C MET A 112 -28.50 22.49 54.59
N LEU A 113 -27.19 22.24 54.56
CA LEU A 113 -26.32 22.39 55.73
C LEU A 113 -26.19 23.87 56.12
N ASP A 114 -25.94 24.76 55.16
CA ASP A 114 -25.82 26.20 55.39
C ASP A 114 -27.13 26.76 55.97
N GLU A 115 -28.29 26.33 55.47
CA GLU A 115 -29.61 26.70 56.00
C GLU A 115 -29.85 26.20 57.43
N GLU A 116 -29.42 24.98 57.75
CA GLU A 116 -29.54 24.42 59.11
C GLU A 116 -28.63 25.17 60.08
N GLU A 117 -27.38 25.43 59.70
CA GLU A 117 -26.43 26.20 60.49
C GLU A 117 -26.99 27.59 60.80
N GLN A 118 -27.55 28.29 59.82
CA GLN A 118 -28.20 29.58 60.04
C GLN A 118 -29.40 29.47 61.01
N SER A 119 -30.22 28.42 60.88
CA SER A 119 -31.40 28.22 61.75
C SER A 119 -31.02 28.00 63.21
N ILE A 120 -29.89 27.30 63.45
CA ILE A 120 -29.31 27.11 64.78
C ILE A 120 -28.82 28.45 65.34
N HIS A 121 -28.10 29.25 64.55
CA HIS A 121 -27.63 30.58 64.97
C HIS A 121 -28.79 31.53 65.31
N GLU A 122 -29.91 31.44 64.61
CA GLU A 122 -31.12 32.24 64.86
C GLU A 122 -31.98 31.72 66.03
N GLY A 123 -31.58 30.63 66.69
CA GLY A 123 -32.29 30.05 67.83
C GLY A 123 -33.61 29.35 67.47
N LYS A 124 -33.80 28.96 66.19
CA LYS A 124 -34.98 28.24 65.69
C LYS A 124 -34.55 26.97 64.94
N PRO A 125 -34.03 25.93 65.62
CA PRO A 125 -33.57 24.71 64.96
C PRO A 125 -34.70 24.03 64.16
N ARG A 126 -34.43 23.58 62.93
CA ARG A 126 -35.45 22.89 62.12
C ARG A 126 -35.47 21.39 62.47
N PRO A 127 -36.63 20.72 62.39
CA PRO A 127 -36.69 19.28 62.62
C PRO A 127 -36.05 18.50 61.47
N LEU A 128 -34.86 17.94 61.72
CA LEU A 128 -34.03 17.18 60.76
C LEU A 128 -34.74 15.97 60.10
N TRP A 129 -35.79 15.45 60.73
CA TRP A 129 -36.52 14.24 60.30
C TRP A 129 -37.45 14.44 59.10
N LYS A 130 -37.81 15.70 58.74
CA LYS A 130 -38.81 15.98 57.70
C LYS A 130 -38.29 15.88 56.26
N TYR A 131 -36.98 15.74 56.06
CA TYR A 131 -36.34 15.69 54.73
C TYR A 131 -35.64 14.35 54.43
N SER A 132 -36.21 13.23 54.91
CA SER A 132 -35.71 11.86 54.66
C SER A 132 -35.67 11.43 53.18
N THR A 133 -36.00 12.31 52.23
CA THR A 133 -36.01 12.03 50.79
C THR A 133 -34.63 12.08 50.13
N ILE A 134 -33.55 12.37 50.86
CA ILE A 134 -32.20 12.40 50.27
C ILE A 134 -31.68 10.97 49.97
N ALA A 135 -32.20 9.94 50.63
CA ALA A 135 -31.75 8.56 50.46
C ALA A 135 -32.29 7.86 49.19
N SER A 136 -33.28 8.42 48.48
CA SER A 136 -33.92 7.76 47.32
C SER A 136 -33.29 8.09 45.96
N HIS A 137 -32.14 8.79 45.94
CA HIS A 137 -31.44 9.16 44.70
C HIS A 137 -30.04 8.55 44.55
N LEU A 138 -29.69 7.57 45.40
CA LEU A 138 -28.55 6.69 45.12
C LEU A 138 -28.94 5.74 43.98
N PRO A 139 -28.15 5.65 42.90
CA PRO A 139 -28.42 4.71 41.83
C PRO A 139 -28.33 3.28 42.41
N SER A 140 -29.42 2.51 42.32
CA SER A 140 -29.36 1.06 42.53
C SER A 140 -28.30 0.47 41.60
N LYS A 141 -27.48 -0.41 42.17
CA LYS A 141 -26.52 -1.27 41.47
C LYS A 141 -27.17 -2.03 40.32
#